data_AF-A0A0D0D0Z3-F1
#
_entry.id   AF-A0A0D0D0Z3-F1
#
_cell.length_a   1.000
_cell.length_b   1.000
_cell.length_c   1.000
_cell.angle_alpha   90.00
_cell.angle_beta   90.00
_cell.angle_gamma   90.00
#
_symmetry.space_group_name_H-M   'P 1'
#
loop_
_entity.id
_entity.type
_entity.pdbx_description
1 polymer ?
#
loop_
_entity_poly.entity_id
_entity_poly.type
_entity_poly.pdbx_seq_one_letter_code
_entity_poly.pdbx_strand_id
1 'polypeptide(L)'
;MALRAYILRSDFSVDSARPVALETLDALGWKTASLTGSRDLDQSARSLVHEWGIPLTQEDSVVPLDLKKGADNPPKVAQILAKIFQFSGAVTFATTVDGAILLKTGNTHFDLEDVVSKNWIRMELGPGQIFYIPAGAKLRFTFSDQATNMAGLAFIKGGLANAGVVEEKVLDNLTIRGAYLHSVGKI
;
A
#
# COMPACT_ATOMS: atom_id res chain seq x y z
N MET A 1 16.49 -1.27 -6.08
CA MET A 1 15.88 -2.61 -6.13
C MET A 1 14.69 -2.53 -7.08
N ALA A 2 14.54 -3.48 -8.00
CA ALA A 2 13.35 -3.56 -8.86
C ALA A 2 12.18 -4.16 -8.08
N LEU A 3 10.95 -3.87 -8.52
CA LEU A 3 9.74 -4.38 -7.86
C LEU A 3 9.72 -5.90 -8.00
N ARG A 4 9.37 -6.59 -6.92
CA ARG A 4 9.16 -8.04 -6.95
C ARG A 4 7.84 -8.36 -6.28
N ALA A 5 7.16 -9.36 -6.83
CA ALA A 5 5.94 -9.88 -6.25
C ALA A 5 5.97 -11.41 -6.27
N TYR A 6 5.56 -12.05 -5.17
CA TYR A 6 5.60 -13.50 -5.01
C TYR A 6 4.37 -14.01 -4.27
N ILE A 7 3.87 -15.18 -4.65
CA ILE A 7 2.89 -15.90 -3.83
C ILE A 7 3.55 -16.34 -2.52
N LEU A 8 2.84 -16.23 -1.40
CA LEU A 8 3.32 -16.74 -0.12
C LEU A 8 3.09 -18.24 0.02
N ARG A 9 4.08 -18.95 0.59
CA ARG A 9 3.97 -20.35 1.04
C ARG A 9 3.41 -20.45 2.46
N SER A 10 3.72 -19.45 3.28
CA SER A 10 3.23 -19.28 4.64
C SER A 10 3.21 -17.79 4.97
N ASP A 11 2.71 -17.40 6.14
CA ASP A 11 2.62 -15.99 6.54
C ASP A 11 3.98 -15.26 6.56
N PHE A 12 5.09 -15.98 6.62
CA PHE A 12 6.43 -15.41 6.73
C PHE A 12 7.37 -15.76 5.57
N SER A 13 6.93 -16.58 4.61
CA SER A 13 7.81 -17.13 3.57
C SER A 13 7.21 -17.01 2.18
N VAL A 14 7.98 -16.41 1.26
CA VAL A 14 7.66 -16.32 -0.17
C VAL A 14 7.98 -17.61 -0.91
N ASP A 15 7.20 -17.90 -1.94
CA ASP A 15 7.55 -18.86 -2.97
C ASP A 15 8.35 -18.18 -4.08
N SER A 16 9.67 -18.17 -3.96
CA SER A 16 10.55 -17.57 -4.98
C SER A 16 10.42 -18.22 -6.37
N ALA A 17 9.87 -19.43 -6.45
CA ALA A 17 9.61 -20.12 -7.71
C ALA A 17 8.27 -19.71 -8.36
N ARG A 18 7.45 -18.90 -7.67
CA ARG A 18 6.15 -18.43 -8.14
C ARG A 18 6.08 -16.90 -8.12
N PRO A 19 6.84 -16.21 -8.99
CA PRO A 19 6.71 -14.78 -9.15
C PRO A 19 5.32 -14.42 -9.68
N VAL A 20 4.83 -13.26 -9.29
CA VAL A 20 3.57 -12.68 -9.74
C VAL A 20 3.87 -11.58 -10.75
N ALA A 21 3.20 -11.65 -11.89
CA ALA A 21 3.34 -10.67 -12.96
C ALA A 21 2.62 -9.36 -12.60
N LEU A 22 3.06 -8.24 -13.18
CA LEU A 22 2.45 -6.93 -12.91
C LEU A 22 0.99 -6.89 -13.35
N GLU A 23 0.66 -7.58 -14.44
CA GLU A 23 -0.69 -7.68 -14.97
C GLU A 23 -1.65 -8.35 -13.98
N THR A 24 -1.14 -9.27 -13.15
CA THR A 24 -1.92 -9.87 -12.06
C THR A 24 -2.22 -8.82 -10.98
N LEU A 25 -1.26 -7.96 -10.65
CA LEU A 25 -1.47 -6.87 -9.69
C LEU A 25 -2.47 -5.84 -10.23
N ASP A 26 -2.34 -5.47 -11.50
CA ASP A 26 -3.25 -4.54 -12.18
C ASP A 26 -4.68 -5.10 -12.23
N ALA A 27 -4.85 -6.41 -12.49
CA ALA A 27 -6.15 -7.08 -12.46
C ALA A 27 -6.78 -7.12 -11.05
N LEU A 28 -5.97 -7.02 -10.00
CA LEU A 28 -6.40 -6.84 -8.61
C LEU A 28 -6.58 -5.35 -8.24
N GLY A 29 -6.48 -4.43 -9.20
CA GLY A 29 -6.63 -2.98 -9.00
C GLY A 29 -5.39 -2.28 -8.43
N TRP A 30 -4.30 -3.00 -8.19
CA TRP A 30 -3.04 -2.45 -7.68
C TRP A 30 -2.20 -1.94 -8.84
N LYS A 31 -1.78 -0.68 -8.80
CA LYS A 31 -0.88 -0.09 -9.80
C LYS A 31 0.49 0.13 -9.20
N THR A 32 1.53 -0.03 -10.02
CA THR A 32 2.91 0.23 -9.60
C THR A 32 3.70 0.91 -10.70
N ALA A 33 4.72 1.69 -10.34
CA ALA A 33 5.66 2.24 -11.29
C ALA A 33 7.04 2.42 -10.66
N SER A 34 8.05 2.47 -11.53
CA SER A 34 9.40 2.91 -11.17
C SER A 34 9.62 4.32 -11.69
N LEU A 35 9.97 5.23 -10.79
CA LEU A 35 10.39 6.60 -11.10
C LEU A 35 11.91 6.76 -10.96
N THR A 36 12.65 5.65 -10.86
CA THR A 36 14.12 5.67 -10.79
C THR A 36 14.69 6.41 -11.99
N GLY A 37 15.56 7.39 -11.74
CA GLY A 37 16.16 8.22 -12.79
C GLY A 37 15.39 9.50 -13.11
N SER A 38 14.22 9.73 -12.51
CA SER A 38 13.57 11.05 -12.58
C SER A 38 14.44 12.12 -11.91
N ARG A 39 14.48 13.31 -12.52
CA ARG A 39 15.16 14.49 -11.97
C ARG A 39 14.41 15.07 -10.77
N ASP A 40 13.09 14.93 -10.75
CA ASP A 40 12.21 15.37 -9.67
C ASP A 40 11.18 14.26 -9.38
N LEU A 41 11.50 13.45 -8.37
CA LEU A 41 10.68 12.32 -7.96
C LEU A 41 9.30 12.77 -7.45
N ASP A 42 9.23 13.90 -6.75
CA ASP A 42 8.01 14.37 -6.12
C ASP A 42 7.03 14.84 -7.18
N GLN A 43 7.48 15.65 -8.12
CA GLN A 43 6.63 16.13 -9.21
C GLN A 43 6.20 15.00 -10.15
N SER A 44 7.09 14.04 -10.40
CA SER A 44 6.77 12.86 -11.21
C SER A 44 5.70 12.00 -10.54
N ALA A 45 5.84 11.75 -9.23
CA ALA A 45 4.86 11.02 -8.45
C ALA A 45 3.52 11.75 -8.39
N ARG A 46 3.50 13.07 -8.18
CA ARG A 46 2.27 13.89 -8.19
C ARG A 46 1.52 13.78 -9.52
N SER A 47 2.25 13.82 -10.63
CA SER A 47 1.67 13.68 -11.97
C SER A 47 1.07 12.28 -12.16
N LEU A 48 1.82 11.24 -11.77
CA LEU A 48 1.37 9.86 -11.92
C LEU A 48 0.15 9.52 -11.05
N VAL A 49 0.10 9.97 -9.79
CA VAL A 49 -1.06 9.68 -8.92
C VAL A 49 -2.32 10.41 -9.40
N HIS A 50 -2.17 11.56 -10.07
CA HIS A 50 -3.28 12.23 -10.74
C HIS A 50 -3.83 11.38 -11.89
N GLU A 51 -2.94 10.82 -12.74
CA GLU A 51 -3.33 9.87 -13.81
C GLU A 51 -4.00 8.61 -13.24
N TRP A 52 -3.62 8.19 -12.03
CA TRP A 52 -4.25 7.07 -11.34
C TRP A 52 -5.59 7.40 -10.69
N GLY A 53 -6.06 8.64 -10.76
CA GLY A 53 -7.36 9.07 -10.24
C GLY A 53 -7.34 9.54 -8.78
N ILE A 54 -6.18 9.97 -8.28
CA ILE A 54 -6.02 10.62 -6.97
C ILE A 54 -5.86 12.14 -7.19
N PRO A 55 -6.95 12.92 -7.20
CA PRO A 55 -6.84 14.37 -7.25
C PRO A 55 -6.25 14.89 -5.93
N LEU A 56 -5.15 15.64 -6.02
CA LEU A 56 -4.45 16.22 -4.87
C LEU A 56 -5.04 17.60 -4.52
N THR A 57 -6.33 17.64 -4.20
CA THR A 57 -7.11 18.89 -4.06
C THR A 57 -7.06 19.50 -2.66
N GLN A 58 -6.83 18.69 -1.62
CA GLN A 58 -6.71 19.14 -0.24
C GLN A 58 -5.25 19.39 0.13
N GLU A 59 -4.98 20.32 1.05
CA GLU A 59 -3.62 20.63 1.51
C GLU A 59 -2.91 19.40 2.11
N ASP A 60 -3.66 18.54 2.78
CA ASP A 60 -3.18 17.30 3.39
C ASP A 60 -3.31 16.07 2.48
N SER A 61 -3.48 16.27 1.16
CA SER A 61 -3.47 15.17 0.18
C SER A 61 -2.08 14.57 -0.03
N VAL A 62 -1.02 15.28 0.34
CA VAL A 62 0.36 14.80 0.24
C VAL A 62 1.05 15.01 1.58
N VAL A 63 1.43 13.92 2.23
CA VAL A 63 2.03 13.96 3.57
C VAL A 63 3.30 13.11 3.62
N PRO A 64 4.30 13.53 4.42
CA PRO A 64 5.46 12.68 4.67
C PRO A 64 5.01 11.40 5.39
N LEU A 65 5.64 10.29 5.02
CA LEU A 65 5.46 8.98 5.63
C LEU A 65 6.83 8.36 5.88
N ASP A 66 7.11 8.02 7.13
CA ASP A 66 8.36 7.36 7.52
C ASP A 66 8.05 6.20 8.46
N LEU A 67 8.42 4.99 8.03
CA LEU A 67 8.22 3.76 8.81
C LEU A 67 9.44 3.40 9.66
N LYS A 68 10.49 4.22 9.67
CA LYS A 68 11.66 4.01 10.52
C LYS A 68 11.30 4.16 11.99
N LYS A 69 11.96 3.38 12.83
CA LYS A 69 11.80 3.45 14.28
C LYS A 69 12.13 4.86 14.79
N GLY A 70 11.17 5.47 15.50
CA GLY A 70 11.34 6.80 16.10
C GLY A 70 11.17 7.97 15.13
N ALA A 71 10.63 7.74 13.92
CA ALA A 71 10.37 8.82 12.97
C ALA A 71 9.26 9.77 13.44
N ASP A 72 9.47 11.07 13.20
CA ASP A 72 8.54 12.15 13.53
C ASP A 72 7.49 12.33 12.41
N ASN A 73 6.52 11.40 12.38
CA ASN A 73 5.42 11.49 11.43
C ASN A 73 4.38 12.53 11.88
N PRO A 74 3.66 13.18 10.94
CA PRO A 74 2.53 14.04 11.29
C PRO A 74 1.56 13.32 12.24
N PRO A 75 0.94 14.00 13.23
CA PRO A 75 0.18 13.35 14.30
C PRO A 75 -0.88 12.35 13.81
N LYS A 76 -1.60 12.68 12.74
CA LYS A 76 -2.61 11.80 12.15
C LYS A 76 -2.01 10.60 11.41
N VAL A 77 -0.86 10.77 10.74
CA VAL A 77 -0.10 9.63 10.17
C VAL A 77 0.38 8.71 11.29
N ALA A 78 0.96 9.26 12.34
CA ALA A 78 1.41 8.49 13.51
C ALA A 78 0.26 7.71 14.16
N GLN A 79 -0.96 8.28 14.24
CA GLN A 79 -2.15 7.57 14.73
C GLN A 79 -2.60 6.42 13.82
N ILE A 80 -2.59 6.63 12.50
CA ILE A 80 -2.93 5.57 11.53
C ILE A 80 -1.90 4.44 11.61
N LEU A 81 -0.62 4.79 11.63
CA LEU A 81 0.48 3.84 11.82
C LEU A 81 0.32 3.10 13.15
N ALA A 82 0.10 3.79 14.26
CA ALA A 82 -0.13 3.17 15.56
C ALA A 82 -1.29 2.18 15.51
N LYS A 83 -2.39 2.48 14.81
CA LYS A 83 -3.47 1.51 14.60
C LYS A 83 -3.00 0.29 13.84
N ILE A 84 -2.33 0.47 12.69
CA ILE A 84 -1.77 -0.63 11.88
C ILE A 84 -0.82 -1.50 12.73
N PHE A 85 0.00 -0.88 13.58
CA PHE A 85 1.03 -1.52 14.41
C PHE A 85 0.53 -2.03 15.78
N GLN A 86 -0.62 -1.59 16.27
CA GLN A 86 -1.20 -2.03 17.54
C GLN A 86 -1.65 -3.49 17.49
N PHE A 87 -1.90 -3.98 16.30
CA PHE A 87 -2.27 -5.34 16.07
C PHE A 87 -1.00 -6.22 16.05
N SER A 88 -0.87 -7.14 17.00
CA SER A 88 0.27 -8.06 17.05
C SER A 88 0.17 -9.14 15.96
N GLY A 89 1.23 -9.38 15.18
CA GLY A 89 1.32 -10.46 14.20
C GLY A 89 1.17 -10.01 12.74
N ALA A 90 0.68 -10.90 11.87
CA ALA A 90 0.30 -10.57 10.50
C ALA A 90 -1.11 -10.00 10.51
N VAL A 91 -1.25 -8.70 10.27
CA VAL A 91 -2.53 -8.03 10.48
C VAL A 91 -3.09 -7.54 9.19
N THR A 92 -4.26 -8.08 8.86
CA THR A 92 -5.05 -7.69 7.71
C THR A 92 -5.93 -6.48 8.02
N PHE A 93 -5.84 -5.47 7.17
CA PHE A 93 -6.70 -4.29 7.21
C PHE A 93 -6.94 -3.78 5.78
N ALA A 94 -7.77 -2.76 5.66
CA ALA A 94 -7.92 -1.98 4.44
C ALA A 94 -7.90 -0.48 4.75
N THR A 95 -7.50 0.32 3.77
CA THR A 95 -7.69 1.78 3.81
C THR A 95 -9.12 2.14 3.44
N THR A 96 -9.64 3.22 4.03
CA THR A 96 -11.01 3.71 3.73
C THR A 96 -11.08 4.55 2.45
N VAL A 97 -9.94 5.03 1.96
CA VAL A 97 -9.81 5.86 0.77
C VAL A 97 -8.67 5.32 -0.09
N ASP A 98 -8.73 5.63 -1.38
CA ASP A 98 -7.65 5.34 -2.31
C ASP A 98 -6.41 6.15 -1.93
N GLY A 99 -5.24 5.54 -2.08
CA GLY A 99 -3.98 6.20 -1.81
C GLY A 99 -2.87 5.70 -2.70
N ALA A 100 -1.72 6.36 -2.61
CA ALA A 100 -0.48 5.88 -3.19
C ALA A 100 0.70 6.21 -2.26
N ILE A 101 1.76 5.43 -2.32
CA ILE A 101 2.97 5.66 -1.53
C ILE A 101 4.18 5.66 -2.45
N LEU A 102 4.93 6.75 -2.44
CA LEU A 102 6.25 6.87 -3.08
C LEU A 102 7.33 6.56 -2.04
N LEU A 103 8.19 5.59 -2.33
CA LEU A 103 9.39 5.32 -1.55
C LEU A 103 10.54 6.22 -2.01
N LYS A 104 11.00 7.14 -1.17
CA LYS A 104 12.20 7.94 -1.44
C LYS A 104 13.47 7.27 -0.97
N THR A 105 13.43 6.62 0.18
CA THR A 105 14.57 5.90 0.78
C THR A 105 14.11 4.60 1.43
N GLY A 106 15.06 3.69 1.67
CA GLY A 106 14.80 2.42 2.34
C GLY A 106 14.05 1.41 1.46
N ASN A 107 13.50 0.39 2.10
CA ASN A 107 12.68 -0.63 1.47
C ASN A 107 11.44 -0.93 2.32
N THR A 108 10.47 -1.57 1.70
CA THR A 108 9.28 -2.09 2.38
C THR A 108 8.80 -3.33 1.66
N HIS A 109 8.08 -4.16 2.40
CA HIS A 109 7.20 -5.17 1.84
C HIS A 109 5.89 -5.17 2.59
N PHE A 110 4.86 -5.61 1.89
CA PHE A 110 3.55 -5.89 2.44
C PHE A 110 2.93 -6.99 1.61
N ASP A 111 1.92 -7.65 2.17
CA ASP A 111 1.16 -8.65 1.43
C ASP A 111 -0.21 -8.09 1.08
N LEU A 112 -0.69 -8.40 -0.11
CA LEU A 112 -2.04 -8.11 -0.57
C LEU A 112 -2.78 -9.41 -0.86
N GLU A 113 -4.10 -9.36 -0.72
CA GLU A 113 -4.97 -10.49 -1.00
C GLU A 113 -5.13 -10.70 -2.51
N ASP A 114 -4.80 -11.88 -2.99
CA ASP A 114 -5.30 -12.37 -4.27
C ASP A 114 -6.74 -12.89 -4.07
N VAL A 115 -7.71 -12.02 -4.37
CA VAL A 115 -9.14 -12.35 -4.25
C VAL A 115 -9.58 -13.49 -5.18
N VAL A 116 -8.80 -13.81 -6.22
CA VAL A 116 -9.06 -14.90 -7.18
C VAL A 116 -8.65 -16.23 -6.57
N SER A 117 -7.37 -16.36 -6.20
CA SER A 117 -6.81 -17.64 -5.72
C SER A 117 -6.90 -17.84 -4.21
N LYS A 118 -7.37 -16.81 -3.48
CA LYS A 118 -7.44 -16.78 -2.01
C LYS A 118 -6.07 -16.97 -1.35
N ASN A 119 -5.00 -16.56 -2.04
CA ASN A 119 -3.64 -16.54 -1.52
C ASN A 119 -3.20 -15.11 -1.18
N TRP A 120 -2.07 -15.02 -0.48
CA TRP A 120 -1.39 -13.74 -0.26
C TRP A 120 -0.24 -13.56 -1.25
N ILE A 121 -0.12 -12.36 -1.79
CA ILE A 121 0.97 -11.93 -2.65
C ILE A 121 1.83 -10.95 -1.86
N ARG A 122 3.10 -11.27 -1.63
CA ARG A 122 4.08 -10.33 -1.08
C ARG A 122 4.59 -9.43 -2.19
N MET A 123 4.47 -8.12 -2.01
CA MET A 123 5.16 -7.11 -2.80
C MET A 123 6.39 -6.61 -2.07
N GLU A 124 7.53 -6.55 -2.75
CA GLU A 124 8.78 -5.99 -2.24
C GLU A 124 9.14 -4.76 -3.07
N LEU A 125 9.36 -3.63 -2.39
CA LEU A 125 9.65 -2.35 -3.01
C LEU A 125 10.89 -1.69 -2.41
N GLY A 126 11.59 -0.92 -3.26
CA GLY A 126 12.75 -0.11 -2.90
C GLY A 126 12.62 1.35 -3.34
N PRO A 127 13.72 2.12 -3.25
CA PRO A 127 13.71 3.54 -3.54
C PRO A 127 13.33 3.86 -4.99
N GLY A 128 12.58 4.95 -5.17
CA GLY A 128 12.09 5.42 -6.46
C GLY A 128 10.85 4.68 -6.95
N GLN A 129 10.30 3.75 -6.17
CA GLN A 129 9.09 3.03 -6.53
C GLN A 129 7.86 3.67 -5.92
N ILE A 130 6.75 3.59 -6.64
CA ILE A 130 5.45 4.09 -6.21
C ILE A 130 4.40 3.02 -6.47
N PHE A 131 3.45 2.89 -5.55
CA PHE A 131 2.34 1.95 -5.68
C PHE A 131 1.03 2.58 -5.23
N TYR A 132 -0.05 2.17 -5.88
CA TYR A 132 -1.43 2.54 -5.58
C TYR A 132 -2.07 1.52 -4.65
N ILE A 133 -2.86 2.01 -3.70
CA ILE A 133 -3.61 1.22 -2.72
C ILE A 133 -5.11 1.51 -2.94
N PRO A 134 -5.88 0.56 -3.48
CA PRO A 134 -7.33 0.73 -3.61
C PRO A 134 -8.00 0.75 -2.24
N ALA A 135 -8.97 1.64 -2.05
CA ALA A 135 -9.85 1.58 -0.88
C ALA A 135 -10.53 0.21 -0.78
N GLY A 136 -10.60 -0.37 0.42
CA GLY A 136 -11.25 -1.67 0.64
C GLY A 136 -10.45 -2.90 0.20
N ALA A 137 -9.28 -2.74 -0.43
CA ALA A 137 -8.36 -3.85 -0.68
C ALA A 137 -7.75 -4.33 0.64
N LYS A 138 -7.70 -5.67 0.85
CA LYS A 138 -7.04 -6.25 2.01
C LYS A 138 -5.52 -6.19 1.83
N LEU A 139 -4.84 -5.59 2.80
CA LEU A 139 -3.39 -5.60 2.92
C LEU A 139 -2.98 -6.05 4.32
N ARG A 140 -1.79 -6.63 4.43
CA ARG A 140 -1.18 -6.95 5.71
C ARG A 140 0.30 -6.63 5.70
N PHE A 141 0.80 -6.23 6.87
CA PHE A 141 2.22 -6.14 7.11
C PHE A 141 2.66 -7.27 8.03
N THR A 142 3.78 -7.91 7.70
CA THR A 142 4.42 -8.92 8.55
C THR A 142 5.72 -8.33 9.07
N PHE A 143 5.67 -7.69 10.23
CA PHE A 143 6.82 -6.99 10.82
C PHE A 143 7.78 -7.94 11.57
N SER A 144 7.87 -9.21 11.16
CA SER A 144 8.78 -10.18 11.76
C SER A 144 10.26 -9.93 11.40
N ASP A 145 10.54 -9.04 10.46
CA ASP A 145 11.88 -8.65 10.06
C ASP A 145 12.09 -7.14 10.24
N GLN A 146 13.28 -6.78 10.70
CA GLN A 146 13.74 -5.39 10.82
C GLN A 146 13.97 -4.73 9.44
N ALA A 147 13.39 -5.27 8.38
CA ALA A 147 13.67 -4.89 6.99
C ALA A 147 12.91 -3.62 6.59
N THR A 148 11.67 -3.43 7.05
CA THR A 148 10.90 -2.22 6.70
C THR A 148 11.53 -0.98 7.33
N ASN A 149 12.08 -0.12 6.48
CA ASN A 149 12.78 1.10 6.88
C ASN A 149 12.57 2.25 5.87
N MET A 150 11.42 2.23 5.20
CA MET A 150 11.11 3.21 4.16
C MET A 150 10.83 4.61 4.72
N ALA A 151 11.22 5.64 3.96
CA ALA A 151 10.71 6.99 4.12
C ALA A 151 10.34 7.58 2.75
N GLY A 152 9.29 8.40 2.70
CA GLY A 152 8.66 8.79 1.45
C GLY A 152 7.47 9.72 1.59
N LEU A 153 6.57 9.67 0.61
CA LEU A 153 5.34 10.46 0.57
C LEU A 153 4.13 9.54 0.44
N ALA A 154 3.08 9.83 1.20
CA ALA A 154 1.75 9.29 0.99
C ALA A 154 0.89 10.31 0.25
N PHE A 155 0.21 9.86 -0.81
CA PHE A 155 -0.77 10.59 -1.59
C PHE A 155 -2.14 10.03 -1.24
N ILE A 156 -3.06 10.86 -0.79
CA ILE A 156 -4.32 10.42 -0.18
C ILE A 156 -5.47 11.10 -0.89
N LYS A 157 -6.37 10.30 -1.47
CA LYS A 157 -7.56 10.82 -2.14
C LYS A 157 -8.46 11.52 -1.14
N GLY A 158 -8.72 12.79 -1.39
CA GLY A 158 -9.54 13.62 -0.51
C GLY A 158 -8.84 14.04 0.79
N GLY A 159 -7.52 13.85 0.94
CA GLY A 159 -6.78 14.35 2.09
C GLY A 159 -6.70 13.38 3.29
N LEU A 160 -5.63 13.54 4.08
CA LEU A 160 -5.35 12.74 5.29
C LEU A 160 -6.47 12.79 6.32
N ALA A 161 -7.21 13.89 6.43
CA ALA A 161 -8.35 14.03 7.33
C ALA A 161 -9.43 12.96 7.08
N ASN A 162 -9.61 12.54 5.82
CA ASN A 162 -10.58 11.53 5.40
C ASN A 162 -10.02 10.10 5.42
N ALA A 163 -8.71 9.94 5.64
CA ALA A 163 -8.07 8.64 5.71
C ALA A 163 -8.34 7.92 7.03
N GLY A 164 -8.65 6.64 6.91
CA GLY A 164 -8.83 5.70 8.00
C GLY A 164 -8.35 4.31 7.61
N VAL A 165 -8.28 3.45 8.62
CA VAL A 165 -7.97 2.03 8.48
C VAL A 165 -9.08 1.23 9.13
N VAL A 166 -9.43 0.12 8.49
CA VAL A 166 -10.49 -0.80 8.93
C VAL A 166 -9.89 -2.19 9.10
N GLU A 167 -10.13 -2.80 10.26
CA GLU A 167 -9.75 -4.18 10.54
C GLU A 167 -10.55 -5.18 9.68
N GLU A 168 -9.91 -6.29 9.31
CA GLU A 168 -10.53 -7.35 8.52
C GLU A 168 -11.89 -7.83 9.05
N LYS A 169 -12.03 -7.98 10.38
CA LYS A 169 -13.22 -8.55 11.02
C LYS A 169 -14.54 -7.84 10.68
N VAL A 170 -14.46 -6.55 10.37
CA VAL A 170 -15.64 -5.74 10.01
C VAL A 170 -15.66 -5.39 8.52
N LEU A 171 -14.53 -5.55 7.82
CA LEU A 171 -14.33 -5.10 6.45
C LEU A 171 -15.29 -5.75 5.46
N ASP A 172 -15.52 -7.05 5.57
CA ASP A 172 -16.33 -7.81 4.60
C ASP A 172 -17.82 -7.38 4.58
N ASN A 173 -18.28 -6.65 5.61
CA ASN A 173 -19.63 -6.08 5.67
C ASN A 173 -19.70 -4.61 5.23
N LEU A 174 -18.57 -3.97 4.90
CA LEU A 174 -18.55 -2.56 4.52
C LEU A 174 -18.73 -2.36 3.01
N THR A 175 -19.42 -1.28 2.67
CA THR A 175 -19.63 -0.86 1.27
C THR A 175 -18.32 -0.63 0.51
N ILE A 176 -17.27 -0.15 1.18
CA ILE A 176 -15.94 0.05 0.57
C ILE A 176 -15.32 -1.26 0.07
N ARG A 177 -15.54 -2.37 0.79
CA ARG A 177 -15.07 -3.69 0.38
C ARG A 177 -15.88 -4.22 -0.79
N GLY A 178 -17.20 -4.04 -0.75
CA GLY A 178 -18.07 -4.35 -1.88
C GLY A 178 -17.66 -3.57 -3.14
N ALA A 179 -17.40 -2.27 -3.02
CA ALA A 179 -16.95 -1.43 -4.13
C ALA A 179 -15.62 -1.93 -4.72
N TYR A 180 -14.66 -2.31 -3.87
CA TYR A 180 -13.41 -2.93 -4.32
C TYR A 180 -13.64 -4.24 -5.07
N LEU A 181 -14.38 -5.18 -4.48
CA LEU A 181 -14.61 -6.48 -5.09
C LEU A 181 -15.35 -6.37 -6.43
N HIS A 182 -16.30 -5.44 -6.54
CA HIS A 182 -16.98 -5.14 -7.81
C HIS A 182 -16.00 -4.56 -8.85
N SER A 183 -15.10 -3.65 -8.45
CA SER A 183 -14.14 -3.04 -9.39
C SER A 183 -13.14 -4.03 -9.97
N VAL A 184 -12.84 -5.13 -9.25
CA VAL A 184 -11.98 -6.22 -9.71
C VAL A 184 -12.77 -7.44 -10.23
N GLY A 185 -14.08 -7.27 -10.49
CA GLY A 185 -14.93 -8.27 -11.13
C GLY A 185 -15.19 -9.54 -10.30
N LYS A 186 -15.30 -9.41 -8.97
CA LYS A 186 -15.53 -10.54 -8.04
C LYS A 186 -16.92 -10.62 -7.43
N ILE A 187 -17.75 -9.61 -7.61
CA ILE A 187 -19.17 -9.58 -7.27
C ILE A 187 -19.94 -8.72 -8.26
#